data_AF-X1A190-F1
#
_entry.id   AF-X1A190-F1
#
_cell.length_a   1.000
_cell.length_b   1.000
_cell.length_c   1.000
_cell.angle_alpha   90.00
_cell.angle_beta   90.00
_cell.angle_gamma   90.00
#
_symmetry.space_group_name_H-M   'P 1'
#
loop_
_entity.id
_entity.type
_entity.pdbx_description
1 polymer ?
#
loop_
_entity_poly.entity_id
_entity_poly.type
_entity_poly.pdbx_seq_one_letter_code
_entity_poly.pdbx_strand_id
1 'polypeptide(L)'
;MVDQAIYSAKQTIFKKNFVPWKFHPRNWTEPTTKNRTYISTVRIELLQDDPKDIAKPLAGTFDESYALELSGGGNVSITANSSVGIVRGLVTFTQLFYQHSDGGAYTPLAPVTILDAPVFQHRGINLDVSRNYFSIKDIERTIDAAAYNKMNRLHLHVTDAQSWPLEIPALPDLSAKGAYRPDLVYTAEDFANLQYYASMQGVELITEIDMPGHTSSIALSYPELIAAYNIQPDWDTYCAEPPCGSLKLNSTKVDDFLKKLFGDLLPRVRPFSSYFHTGGDE
;
A
#
# COMPACT_ATOMS: atom_id res chain seq x y z
N MET A 1 15.44 -1.25 -0.77
CA MET A 1 14.40 -1.66 0.21
C MET A 1 14.97 -1.76 1.63
N VAL A 2 15.96 -2.63 1.90
CA VAL A 2 16.50 -2.85 3.26
C VAL A 2 17.03 -1.57 3.92
N ASP A 3 17.79 -0.73 3.22
CA ASP A 3 18.31 0.53 3.79
C ASP A 3 17.19 1.47 4.25
N GLN A 4 16.10 1.56 3.47
CA GLN A 4 14.92 2.33 3.84
C GLN A 4 14.22 1.71 5.06
N ALA A 5 14.11 0.39 5.13
CA ALA A 5 13.54 -0.29 6.30
C ALA A 5 14.38 -0.05 7.57
N ILE A 6 15.72 -0.04 7.46
CA ILE A 6 16.62 0.31 8.56
C ILE A 6 16.41 1.76 9.00
N TYR A 7 16.33 2.68 8.04
CA TYR A 7 16.04 4.09 8.32
C TYR A 7 14.69 4.24 9.02
N SER A 8 13.63 3.67 8.47
CA SER A 8 12.28 3.67 9.04
C SER A 8 12.25 3.06 10.43
N ALA A 9 12.94 1.93 10.66
CA ALA A 9 13.00 1.29 11.97
C ALA A 9 13.63 2.20 13.04
N LYS A 10 14.72 2.90 12.68
CA LYS A 10 15.34 3.90 13.57
C LYS A 10 14.38 5.06 13.87
N GLN A 11 13.69 5.59 12.86
CA GLN A 11 12.71 6.65 13.07
C GLN A 11 11.55 6.17 13.96
N THR A 12 11.05 4.96 13.72
CA THR A 12 9.99 4.38 14.55
C THR A 12 10.45 4.27 15.99
N ILE A 13 11.55 3.58 16.27
CA ILE A 13 12.04 3.32 17.63
C ILE A 13 12.27 4.62 18.42
N PHE A 14 12.88 5.63 17.80
CA PHE A 14 13.35 6.81 18.53
C PHE A 14 12.46 8.05 18.40
N LYS A 15 11.53 8.10 17.43
CA LYS A 15 10.72 9.31 17.15
C LYS A 15 9.22 9.07 17.10
N LYS A 16 8.77 7.87 16.75
CA LYS A 16 7.34 7.58 16.53
C LYS A 16 6.79 6.49 17.45
N ASN A 17 7.62 5.90 18.31
CA ASN A 17 7.25 4.69 19.03
C ASN A 17 6.19 4.92 20.10
N PHE A 18 5.66 3.81 20.59
CA PHE A 18 4.65 3.80 21.62
C PHE A 18 5.14 4.36 22.94
N VAL A 19 4.25 5.13 23.56
CA VAL A 19 4.41 5.62 24.91
C VAL A 19 3.83 4.58 25.88
N PRO A 20 4.61 4.04 26.83
CA PRO A 20 4.27 2.80 27.55
C PRO A 20 3.02 2.90 28.42
N TRP A 21 2.67 4.09 28.94
CA TRP A 21 1.56 4.28 29.89
C TRP A 21 0.21 3.80 29.37
N LYS A 22 0.00 3.79 28.05
CA LYS A 22 -1.26 3.33 27.43
C LYS A 22 -1.43 1.80 27.50
N PHE A 23 -0.34 1.06 27.75
CA PHE A 23 -0.29 -0.40 27.72
C PHE A 23 -0.14 -1.03 29.12
N HIS A 24 -0.11 -0.21 30.17
CA HIS A 24 0.06 -0.69 31.53
C HIS A 24 -1.10 -0.25 32.44
N PRO A 25 -1.40 -1.03 33.51
CA PRO A 25 -2.34 -0.62 34.53
C PRO A 25 -1.96 0.72 35.18
N ARG A 26 -2.94 1.37 35.82
CA ARG A 26 -2.69 2.56 36.65
C ARG A 26 -1.66 2.24 37.74
N ASN A 27 -0.83 3.21 38.09
CA ASN A 27 0.29 3.11 39.06
C ASN A 27 1.47 2.22 38.63
N TRP A 28 1.56 1.84 37.36
CA TRP A 28 2.77 1.21 36.83
C TRP A 28 3.96 2.18 36.89
N THR A 29 5.14 1.64 37.19
CA THR A 29 6.40 2.39 37.26
C THR A 29 7.28 2.00 36.09
N GLU A 30 7.79 3.01 35.38
CA GLU A 30 8.70 2.81 34.26
C GLU A 30 10.05 2.22 34.71
N PRO A 31 10.65 1.30 33.92
CA PRO A 31 11.94 0.72 34.28
C PRO A 31 13.03 1.77 34.50
N THR A 32 13.86 1.55 35.52
CA THR A 32 15.00 2.42 35.81
C THR A 32 16.05 2.36 34.70
N THR A 33 16.69 3.49 34.41
CA THR A 33 17.83 3.58 33.50
C THR A 33 19.17 3.13 34.13
N LYS A 34 19.20 2.91 35.46
CA LYS A 34 20.36 2.35 36.19
C LYS A 34 20.52 0.86 35.91
N ASN A 35 21.77 0.38 35.75
CA ASN A 35 22.12 -1.01 35.45
C ASN A 35 21.40 -1.58 34.21
N ARG A 36 21.61 -0.93 33.06
CA ARG A 36 21.03 -1.32 31.77
C ARG A 36 22.05 -1.96 30.85
N THR A 37 21.57 -2.86 30.00
CA THR A 37 22.30 -3.43 28.87
C THR A 37 21.95 -2.63 27.62
N TYR A 38 22.96 -2.26 26.84
CA TYR A 38 22.75 -1.56 25.57
C TYR A 38 22.78 -2.53 24.40
N ILE A 39 21.93 -2.27 23.42
CA ILE A 39 22.09 -2.83 22.07
C ILE A 39 23.01 -1.89 21.32
N SER A 40 24.26 -2.30 21.11
CA SER A 40 25.25 -1.52 20.36
C SER A 40 25.23 -1.83 18.86
N THR A 41 24.84 -3.07 18.52
CA THR A 41 24.92 -3.59 17.15
C THR A 41 23.69 -4.44 16.85
N VAL A 42 23.13 -4.23 15.66
CA VAL A 42 22.08 -5.07 15.08
C VAL A 42 22.67 -5.74 13.85
N ARG A 43 22.82 -7.07 13.88
CA ARG A 43 23.24 -7.85 12.71
C ARG A 43 22.01 -8.13 11.84
N ILE A 44 22.09 -7.76 10.57
CA ILE A 44 21.07 -8.05 9.56
C ILE A 44 21.75 -8.94 8.53
N GLU A 45 21.18 -10.11 8.27
CA GLU A 45 21.76 -11.10 7.36
C GLU A 45 20.69 -11.62 6.39
N LEU A 46 20.89 -11.32 5.12
CA LEU A 46 20.13 -11.90 4.03
C LEU A 46 20.76 -13.25 3.68
N LEU A 47 20.00 -14.34 3.77
CA LEU A 47 20.49 -15.71 3.62
C LEU A 47 20.60 -16.15 2.15
N GLN A 48 19.87 -15.49 1.25
CA GLN A 48 19.81 -15.79 -0.18
C GLN A 48 19.66 -14.49 -0.97
N ASP A 49 20.21 -14.45 -2.20
CA ASP A 49 20.02 -13.31 -3.07
C ASP A 49 18.53 -13.12 -3.43
N ASP A 50 18.09 -11.87 -3.49
CA ASP A 50 16.71 -11.57 -3.85
C ASP A 50 16.40 -12.01 -5.30
N PRO A 51 15.19 -12.54 -5.55
CA PRO A 51 14.73 -12.74 -6.92
C PRO A 51 14.55 -11.39 -7.62
N LYS A 52 14.66 -11.39 -8.95
CA LYS A 52 14.57 -10.18 -9.78
C LYS A 52 13.31 -9.34 -9.53
N ASP A 53 12.19 -10.00 -9.25
CA ASP A 53 10.87 -9.36 -9.06
C ASP A 53 10.49 -9.19 -7.58
N ILE A 54 11.46 -9.15 -6.65
CA ILE A 54 11.21 -9.03 -5.20
C ILE A 54 10.37 -7.80 -4.80
N ALA A 55 10.41 -6.74 -5.60
CA ALA A 55 9.63 -5.52 -5.36
C ALA A 55 8.15 -5.63 -5.79
N LYS A 56 7.80 -6.65 -6.57
CA LYS A 56 6.45 -6.89 -7.11
C LYS A 56 6.16 -8.39 -7.27
N PRO A 57 6.35 -9.20 -6.23
CA PRO A 57 6.32 -10.64 -6.37
C PRO A 57 4.88 -11.14 -6.56
N LEU A 58 4.71 -12.25 -7.28
CA LEU A 58 3.42 -12.94 -7.28
C LEU A 58 3.19 -13.57 -5.90
N ALA A 59 1.93 -13.67 -5.49
CA ALA A 59 1.55 -14.38 -4.27
C ALA A 59 2.04 -15.83 -4.34
N GLY A 60 2.80 -16.25 -3.32
CA GLY A 60 3.37 -17.61 -3.25
C GLY A 60 4.74 -17.78 -3.89
N THR A 61 5.31 -16.76 -4.54
CA THR A 61 6.61 -16.88 -5.23
C THR A 61 7.79 -16.27 -4.48
N PHE A 62 7.59 -15.82 -3.24
CA PHE A 62 8.63 -15.19 -2.44
C PHE A 62 8.44 -15.49 -0.95
N ASP A 63 9.55 -15.47 -0.21
CA ASP A 63 9.60 -15.84 1.20
C ASP A 63 9.61 -14.58 2.09
N GLU A 64 8.53 -14.37 2.85
CA GLU A 64 8.42 -13.27 3.83
C GLU A 64 8.82 -13.69 5.26
N SER A 65 9.31 -14.92 5.45
CA SER A 65 9.73 -15.40 6.76
C SER A 65 11.00 -14.72 7.25
N TYR A 66 11.13 -14.64 8.57
CA TYR A 66 12.32 -14.12 9.21
C TYR A 66 12.53 -14.76 10.59
N ALA A 67 13.78 -14.70 11.05
CA ALA A 67 14.15 -14.94 12.43
C ALA A 67 14.65 -13.64 13.06
N LEU A 68 14.19 -13.35 14.28
CA LEU A 68 14.66 -12.24 15.10
C LEU A 68 15.10 -12.78 16.46
N GLU A 69 16.34 -12.48 16.84
CA GLU A 69 16.88 -12.80 18.15
C GLU A 69 17.38 -11.53 18.83
N LEU A 70 17.01 -11.35 20.09
CA LEU A 70 17.54 -10.33 21.00
C LEU A 70 17.94 -11.02 22.30
N SER A 71 19.24 -11.09 22.57
CA SER A 71 19.76 -11.73 23.78
C SER A 71 19.66 -10.81 25.00
N GLY A 72 19.71 -11.37 26.21
CA GLY A 72 19.79 -10.58 27.46
C GLY A 72 21.08 -9.75 27.58
N GLY A 73 22.11 -10.09 26.79
CA GLY A 73 23.36 -9.35 26.67
C GLY A 73 23.30 -8.20 25.65
N GLY A 74 22.16 -7.96 24.99
CA GLY A 74 21.99 -6.86 24.02
C GLY A 74 22.46 -7.17 22.60
N ASN A 75 22.77 -8.43 22.29
CA ASN A 75 23.09 -8.83 20.91
C ASN A 75 21.79 -9.03 20.12
N VAL A 76 21.71 -8.43 18.93
CA VAL A 76 20.54 -8.56 18.04
C VAL A 76 20.95 -9.17 16.71
N SER A 77 20.16 -10.13 16.22
CA SER A 77 20.25 -10.71 14.88
C SER A 77 18.88 -10.74 14.21
N ILE A 78 18.79 -10.27 12.98
CA ILE A 78 17.63 -10.40 12.09
C ILE A 78 18.10 -11.12 10.83
N THR A 79 17.55 -12.28 10.55
CA THR A 79 17.90 -13.07 9.36
C THR A 79 16.66 -13.43 8.55
N ALA A 80 16.77 -13.48 7.23
CA ALA A 80 15.68 -13.87 6.35
C ALA A 80 16.19 -14.36 4.99
N ASN A 81 15.35 -15.11 4.27
CA ASN A 81 15.64 -15.58 2.91
C ASN A 81 15.38 -14.52 1.82
N SER A 82 14.80 -13.37 2.18
CA SER A 82 14.57 -12.27 1.24
C SER A 82 14.66 -10.91 1.95
N SER A 83 14.89 -9.84 1.17
CA SER A 83 14.83 -8.47 1.69
C SER A 83 13.47 -8.15 2.29
N VAL A 84 12.37 -8.69 1.77
CA VAL A 84 11.03 -8.46 2.34
C VAL A 84 10.92 -9.09 3.72
N GLY A 85 11.43 -10.30 3.91
CA GLY A 85 11.53 -10.94 5.23
C GLY A 85 12.33 -10.09 6.22
N ILE A 86 13.46 -9.49 5.79
CA ILE A 86 14.21 -8.53 6.60
C ILE A 86 13.34 -7.31 6.98
N VAL A 87 12.57 -6.75 6.03
CA VAL A 87 11.64 -5.65 6.33
C VAL A 87 10.60 -6.09 7.39
N ARG A 88 10.01 -7.28 7.27
CA ARG A 88 9.06 -7.81 8.26
C ARG A 88 9.70 -7.96 9.64
N GLY A 89 10.92 -8.48 9.70
CA GLY A 89 11.68 -8.63 10.93
C GLY A 89 12.02 -7.30 11.59
N LEU A 90 12.41 -6.29 10.79
CA LEU A 90 12.65 -4.93 11.29
C LEU A 90 11.37 -4.29 11.85
N VAL A 91 10.22 -4.47 11.19
CA VAL A 91 8.92 -4.00 11.70
C VAL A 91 8.63 -4.61 13.08
N THR A 92 8.75 -5.94 13.21
CA THR A 92 8.58 -6.62 14.52
C THR A 92 9.58 -6.12 15.55
N PHE A 93 10.85 -5.94 15.16
CA PHE A 93 11.88 -5.41 16.05
C PHE A 93 11.49 -4.04 16.63
N THR A 94 10.90 -3.14 15.83
CA THR A 94 10.44 -1.83 16.35
C THR A 94 9.39 -1.95 17.44
N GLN A 95 8.52 -2.96 17.35
CA GLN A 95 7.40 -3.18 18.27
C GLN A 95 7.85 -3.71 19.64
N LEU A 96 9.11 -4.17 19.75
CA LEU A 96 9.67 -4.60 21.03
C LEU A 96 10.04 -3.43 21.95
N PHE A 97 10.07 -2.20 21.42
CA PHE A 97 10.54 -1.03 22.16
C PHE A 97 9.40 -0.11 22.56
N TYR A 98 9.60 0.56 23.67
CA TYR A 98 8.81 1.72 24.11
C TYR A 98 9.72 2.95 24.18
N GLN A 99 9.12 4.13 24.03
CA GLN A 99 9.82 5.37 24.34
C GLN A 99 9.98 5.52 25.86
N HIS A 100 11.17 5.90 26.31
CA HIS A 100 11.43 6.17 27.73
C HIS A 100 11.10 7.64 28.09
N SER A 101 10.57 7.90 29.29
CA SER A 101 10.29 9.29 29.75
C SER A 101 11.52 10.19 29.82
N ASP A 102 12.64 9.67 30.33
CA ASP A 102 13.96 10.34 30.32
C ASP A 102 14.61 10.49 28.93
N GLY A 103 13.94 10.04 27.86
CA GLY A 103 14.43 10.08 26.49
C GLY A 103 15.14 8.80 26.05
N GLY A 104 15.07 8.53 24.74
CA GLY A 104 15.52 7.28 24.13
C GLY A 104 14.42 6.22 24.09
N ALA A 105 14.82 4.97 23.88
CA ALA A 105 13.91 3.83 23.79
C ALA A 105 14.46 2.65 24.61
N TYR A 106 13.58 1.83 25.15
CA TYR A 106 13.93 0.65 25.94
C TYR A 106 13.01 -0.52 25.60
N THR A 107 13.47 -1.74 25.89
CA THR A 107 12.66 -2.94 25.79
C THR A 107 12.78 -3.77 27.07
N PRO A 108 11.67 -4.12 27.75
CA PRO A 108 11.68 -5.04 28.87
C PRO A 108 11.55 -6.51 28.43
N LEU A 109 11.50 -6.77 27.12
CA LEU A 109 11.13 -8.08 26.56
C LEU A 109 12.35 -8.98 26.27
N ALA A 110 13.57 -8.50 26.51
CA ALA A 110 14.77 -9.30 26.33
C ALA A 110 14.94 -10.32 27.48
N PRO A 111 15.43 -11.55 27.21
CA PRO A 111 15.73 -12.11 25.88
C PRO A 111 14.47 -12.55 25.12
N VAL A 112 14.51 -12.45 23.79
CA VAL A 112 13.43 -12.90 22.91
C VAL A 112 13.98 -13.55 21.64
N THR A 113 13.29 -14.62 21.20
CA THR A 113 13.52 -15.30 19.93
C THR A 113 12.18 -15.41 19.21
N ILE A 114 12.13 -14.96 17.96
CA ILE A 114 10.93 -14.97 17.10
C ILE A 114 11.29 -15.65 15.79
N LEU A 115 10.49 -16.65 15.42
CA LEU A 115 10.44 -17.23 14.07
C LEU A 115 9.03 -16.95 13.55
N ASP A 116 8.92 -16.22 12.45
CA ASP A 116 7.63 -15.72 11.99
C ASP A 116 7.54 -15.76 10.46
N ALA A 117 6.34 -16.05 9.97
CA ALA A 117 6.03 -16.18 8.55
C ALA A 117 4.52 -16.02 8.33
N PRO A 118 4.07 -15.41 7.21
CA PRO A 118 2.65 -15.28 6.94
C PRO A 118 2.05 -16.62 6.48
N VAL A 119 0.86 -16.95 7.01
CA VAL A 119 0.06 -18.09 6.52
C VAL A 119 -0.45 -17.85 5.10
N PHE A 120 -0.91 -16.63 4.81
CA PHE A 120 -1.44 -16.23 3.51
C PHE A 120 -0.52 -15.22 2.82
N GLN A 121 -0.21 -15.47 1.56
CA GLN A 121 0.77 -14.66 0.80
C GLN A 121 0.15 -13.44 0.12
N HIS A 122 -1.17 -13.33 0.08
CA HIS A 122 -1.89 -12.16 -0.40
C HIS A 122 -2.65 -11.53 0.77
N ARG A 123 -2.20 -10.36 1.23
CA ARG A 123 -2.76 -9.67 2.41
C ARG A 123 -2.96 -8.20 2.05
N GLY A 124 -4.17 -7.88 1.62
CA GLY A 124 -4.50 -6.60 1.00
C GLY A 124 -5.58 -5.81 1.73
N ILE A 125 -5.61 -4.52 1.44
CA ILE A 125 -6.71 -3.60 1.74
C ILE A 125 -7.15 -3.02 0.39
N ASN A 126 -8.46 -2.93 0.13
CA ASN A 126 -8.99 -2.16 -1.00
C ASN A 126 -9.32 -0.73 -0.53
N LEU A 127 -8.83 0.27 -1.26
CA LEU A 127 -9.09 1.69 -1.04
C LEU A 127 -9.68 2.31 -2.30
N ASP A 128 -10.94 2.73 -2.20
CA ASP A 128 -11.64 3.51 -3.22
C ASP A 128 -11.25 4.99 -3.11
N VAL A 129 -10.66 5.50 -4.18
CA VAL A 129 -10.26 6.91 -4.31
C VAL A 129 -11.02 7.65 -5.41
N SER A 130 -12.02 7.01 -6.01
CA SER A 130 -12.89 7.60 -7.01
C SER A 130 -14.16 8.17 -6.39
N ARG A 131 -14.87 7.39 -5.57
CA ARG A 131 -16.11 7.88 -4.91
C ARG A 131 -15.83 9.12 -4.09
N ASN A 132 -14.67 9.17 -3.43
CA ASN A 132 -14.13 10.39 -2.84
C ASN A 132 -12.63 10.45 -3.08
N TYR A 133 -12.12 11.65 -3.36
CA TYR A 133 -10.68 11.85 -3.52
C TYR A 133 -9.94 11.74 -2.18
N PHE A 134 -8.82 11.02 -2.17
CA PHE A 134 -7.85 11.02 -1.07
C PHE A 134 -6.52 11.62 -1.50
N SER A 135 -5.94 12.50 -0.68
CA SER A 135 -4.61 13.07 -0.99
C SER A 135 -3.52 12.00 -1.04
N ILE A 136 -2.48 12.20 -1.85
CA ILE A 136 -1.30 11.30 -1.93
C ILE A 136 -0.75 10.99 -0.53
N LYS A 137 -0.63 12.00 0.32
CA LYS A 137 -0.17 11.87 1.71
C LYS A 137 -1.05 10.94 2.55
N ASP A 138 -2.36 10.93 2.35
CA ASP A 138 -3.27 10.05 3.06
C ASP A 138 -3.16 8.60 2.56
N ILE A 139 -2.90 8.41 1.27
CA ILE A 139 -2.64 7.08 0.69
C ILE A 139 -1.28 6.55 1.19
N GLU A 140 -0.23 7.36 1.21
CA GLU A 140 1.08 7.02 1.81
C GLU A 140 0.94 6.64 3.28
N ARG A 141 0.11 7.36 4.06
CA ARG A 141 -0.17 7.00 5.46
C ARG A 141 -0.86 5.63 5.57
N THR A 142 -1.74 5.29 4.63
CA THR A 142 -2.38 3.96 4.57
C THR A 142 -1.37 2.88 4.21
N ILE A 143 -0.43 3.16 3.29
CA ILE A 143 0.69 2.26 2.97
C ILE A 143 1.56 2.01 4.20
N ASP A 144 1.90 3.05 4.96
CA ASP A 144 2.67 2.93 6.20
C ASP A 144 1.96 2.03 7.22
N ALA A 145 0.65 2.23 7.39
CA ALA A 145 -0.17 1.41 8.29
C ALA A 145 -0.25 -0.05 7.81
N ALA A 146 -0.40 -0.28 6.50
CA ALA A 146 -0.39 -1.60 5.89
C ALA A 146 0.95 -2.31 6.15
N ALA A 147 2.06 -1.64 5.87
CA ALA A 147 3.42 -2.16 6.08
C ALA A 147 3.70 -2.47 7.55
N TYR A 148 3.30 -1.60 8.47
CA TYR A 148 3.47 -1.80 9.91
C TYR A 148 2.70 -3.03 10.42
N ASN A 149 1.57 -3.36 9.80
CA ASN A 149 0.78 -4.56 10.06
C ASN A 149 1.13 -5.74 9.15
N LYS A 150 2.24 -5.65 8.40
CA LYS A 150 2.72 -6.68 7.47
C LYS A 150 1.71 -7.06 6.37
N MET A 151 0.74 -6.20 6.07
CA MET A 151 0.00 -6.28 4.82
C MET A 151 0.98 -6.00 3.67
N ASN A 152 0.82 -6.70 2.56
CA ASN A 152 1.76 -6.64 1.45
C ASN A 152 1.14 -6.13 0.16
N ARG A 153 -0.17 -5.83 0.15
CA ARG A 153 -0.88 -5.24 -0.98
C ARG A 153 -1.72 -4.04 -0.54
N LEU A 154 -1.74 -3.01 -1.37
CA LEU A 154 -2.78 -2.00 -1.35
C LEU A 154 -3.47 -2.05 -2.71
N HIS A 155 -4.72 -2.47 -2.73
CA HIS A 155 -5.56 -2.46 -3.91
C HIS A 155 -6.21 -1.08 -4.00
N LEU A 156 -5.88 -0.33 -5.04
CA LEU A 156 -6.38 1.01 -5.25
C LEU A 156 -7.43 0.98 -6.34
N HIS A 157 -8.69 1.12 -5.94
CA HIS A 157 -9.82 1.32 -6.82
C HIS A 157 -9.80 2.79 -7.28
N VAL A 158 -9.17 3.05 -8.43
CA VAL A 158 -8.76 4.40 -8.83
C VAL A 158 -9.87 5.17 -9.53
N THR A 159 -10.77 4.48 -10.23
CA THR A 159 -11.79 5.08 -11.09
C THR A 159 -13.12 4.37 -10.89
N ASP A 160 -14.21 5.13 -10.93
CA ASP A 160 -15.58 4.65 -10.84
C ASP A 160 -16.52 5.61 -11.60
N ALA A 161 -17.82 5.36 -11.52
CA ALA A 161 -18.88 6.18 -12.06
C ALA A 161 -18.82 7.63 -11.60
N GLN A 162 -18.45 7.87 -10.33
CA GLN A 162 -18.50 9.19 -9.72
C GLN A 162 -17.33 10.09 -10.11
N SER A 163 -16.11 9.53 -10.31
CA SER A 163 -14.98 10.34 -10.80
C SER A 163 -13.87 9.54 -11.50
N TRP A 164 -13.12 10.25 -12.33
CA TRP A 164 -11.86 9.80 -12.92
C TRP A 164 -10.71 10.71 -12.44
N PRO A 165 -10.03 10.39 -11.33
CA PRO A 165 -8.95 11.22 -10.81
C PRO A 165 -7.56 10.89 -11.37
N LEU A 166 -7.38 9.79 -12.11
CA LEU A 166 -6.06 9.37 -12.61
C LEU A 166 -5.70 10.00 -13.95
N GLU A 167 -4.54 10.65 -14.02
CA GLU A 167 -4.03 11.15 -15.29
C GLU A 167 -3.60 9.98 -16.20
N ILE A 168 -4.16 9.99 -17.41
CA ILE A 168 -3.77 9.14 -18.54
C ILE A 168 -3.24 10.08 -19.63
N PRO A 169 -1.92 10.26 -19.77
CA PRO A 169 -1.35 11.19 -20.74
C PRO A 169 -1.85 11.00 -22.18
N ALA A 170 -2.10 9.76 -22.61
CA ALA A 170 -2.70 9.49 -23.93
C ALA A 170 -4.16 9.97 -24.05
N LEU A 171 -4.88 10.12 -22.95
CA LEU A 171 -6.31 10.47 -22.84
C LEU A 171 -6.50 11.58 -21.78
N PRO A 172 -5.91 12.79 -21.98
CA PRO A 172 -5.84 13.81 -20.94
C PRO A 172 -7.21 14.32 -20.47
N ASP A 173 -8.20 14.28 -21.38
CA ASP A 173 -9.57 14.69 -21.11
C ASP A 173 -10.26 13.86 -20.03
N LEU A 174 -9.82 12.62 -19.75
CA LEU A 174 -10.42 11.76 -18.72
C LEU A 174 -10.34 12.42 -17.35
N SER A 175 -9.14 12.74 -16.88
CA SER A 175 -8.98 13.41 -15.59
C SER A 175 -9.38 14.89 -15.63
N ALA A 176 -9.13 15.58 -16.75
CA ALA A 176 -9.47 17.00 -16.89
C ALA A 176 -10.98 17.28 -16.80
N LYS A 177 -11.82 16.30 -17.20
CA LYS A 177 -13.29 16.42 -17.15
C LYS A 177 -13.94 15.52 -16.12
N GLY A 178 -13.31 14.40 -15.75
CA GLY A 178 -13.86 13.40 -14.84
C GLY A 178 -13.43 13.53 -13.38
N ALA A 179 -12.41 14.32 -13.06
CA ALA A 179 -12.06 14.59 -11.66
C ALA A 179 -13.04 15.58 -11.03
N TYR A 180 -13.24 15.50 -9.70
CA TYR A 180 -14.12 16.42 -8.97
C TYR A 180 -13.69 17.90 -9.06
N ARG A 181 -12.38 18.14 -9.17
CA ARG A 181 -11.77 19.47 -9.30
C ARG A 181 -10.43 19.33 -10.01
N PRO A 182 -9.95 20.35 -10.76
CA PRO A 182 -8.70 20.25 -11.51
C PRO A 182 -7.44 19.89 -10.71
N ASP A 183 -7.41 20.13 -9.40
CA ASP A 183 -6.30 19.81 -8.49
C ASP A 183 -6.54 18.55 -7.65
N LEU A 184 -7.67 17.87 -7.81
CA LEU A 184 -7.97 16.57 -7.18
C LEU A 184 -7.69 15.44 -8.18
N VAL A 185 -6.46 15.46 -8.71
CA VAL A 185 -5.96 14.56 -9.77
C VAL A 185 -4.68 13.88 -9.27
N TYR A 186 -4.51 12.61 -9.63
CA TYR A 186 -3.25 11.90 -9.51
C TYR A 186 -2.49 12.03 -10.82
N THR A 187 -1.51 12.93 -10.86
CA THR A 187 -0.65 13.09 -12.05
C THR A 187 0.13 11.80 -12.32
N ALA A 188 0.62 11.63 -13.55
CA ALA A 188 1.43 10.46 -13.89
C ALA A 188 2.71 10.38 -13.03
N GLU A 189 3.27 11.53 -12.66
CA GLU A 189 4.44 11.62 -11.76
C GLU A 189 4.09 11.27 -10.32
N ASP A 190 3.02 11.86 -9.77
CA ASP A 190 2.56 11.55 -8.40
C ASP A 190 2.25 10.07 -8.25
N PHE A 191 1.59 9.48 -9.24
CA PHE A 191 1.24 8.06 -9.22
C PHE A 191 2.49 7.16 -9.33
N ALA A 192 3.51 7.56 -10.10
CA ALA A 192 4.79 6.84 -10.15
C ALA A 192 5.53 6.91 -8.80
N ASN A 193 5.55 8.09 -8.18
CA ASN A 193 6.14 8.30 -6.85
C ASN A 193 5.43 7.48 -5.77
N LEU A 194 4.10 7.42 -5.82
CA LEU A 194 3.29 6.63 -4.89
C LEU A 194 3.57 5.12 -5.02
N GLN A 195 3.65 4.61 -6.25
CA GLN A 195 4.00 3.21 -6.51
C GLN A 195 5.42 2.87 -6.03
N TYR A 196 6.37 3.76 -6.29
CA TYR A 196 7.74 3.62 -5.78
C TYR A 196 7.75 3.62 -4.24
N TYR A 197 7.03 4.54 -3.61
CA TYR A 197 6.90 4.63 -2.15
C TYR A 197 6.35 3.33 -1.56
N ALA A 198 5.25 2.79 -2.12
CA ALA A 198 4.69 1.51 -1.73
C ALA A 198 5.73 0.38 -1.79
N SER A 199 6.44 0.28 -2.92
CA SER A 199 7.45 -0.75 -3.11
C SER A 199 8.57 -0.69 -2.06
N MET A 200 8.95 0.51 -1.64
CA MET A 200 9.98 0.72 -0.61
C MET A 200 9.53 0.30 0.80
N GLN A 201 8.23 0.22 1.04
CA GLN A 201 7.62 -0.31 2.27
C GLN A 201 7.32 -1.82 2.19
N GLY A 202 7.67 -2.47 1.07
CA GLY A 202 7.33 -3.87 0.82
C GLY A 202 5.82 -4.09 0.64
N VAL A 203 5.13 -3.06 0.10
CA VAL A 203 3.70 -3.10 -0.26
C VAL A 203 3.60 -2.91 -1.77
N GLU A 204 2.95 -3.84 -2.45
CA GLU A 204 2.67 -3.70 -3.88
C GLU A 204 1.33 -2.97 -4.08
N LEU A 205 1.34 -1.92 -4.89
CA LEU A 205 0.17 -1.10 -5.22
C LEU A 205 -0.53 -1.69 -6.45
N ILE A 206 -1.64 -2.37 -6.24
CA ILE A 206 -2.46 -2.92 -7.33
C ILE A 206 -3.37 -1.80 -7.83
N THR A 207 -3.28 -1.48 -9.11
CA THR A 207 -4.16 -0.51 -9.76
C THR A 207 -5.37 -1.22 -10.33
N GLU A 208 -6.54 -0.66 -10.07
CA GLU A 208 -7.81 -1.07 -10.66
C GLU A 208 -8.39 0.02 -11.55
N ILE A 209 -8.84 -0.41 -12.73
CA ILE A 209 -9.80 0.31 -13.56
C ILE A 209 -10.99 -0.64 -13.72
N ASP A 210 -12.07 -0.36 -12.98
CA ASP A 210 -13.26 -1.19 -12.99
C ASP A 210 -14.04 -1.04 -14.30
N MET A 211 -14.39 -2.19 -14.89
CA MET A 211 -15.08 -2.32 -16.17
C MET A 211 -15.85 -3.64 -16.22
N PRO A 212 -16.97 -3.72 -16.95
CA PRO A 212 -17.53 -2.66 -17.78
C PRO A 212 -18.52 -1.74 -17.06
N GLY A 213 -18.94 -2.09 -15.83
CA GLY A 213 -19.71 -1.24 -14.92
C GLY A 213 -18.91 -0.01 -14.49
N HIS A 214 -19.41 0.75 -13.52
CA HIS A 214 -18.60 1.75 -12.79
C HIS A 214 -17.83 2.76 -13.67
N THR A 215 -18.38 3.16 -14.83
CA THR A 215 -17.63 3.91 -15.85
C THR A 215 -18.32 5.21 -16.31
N SER A 216 -19.37 5.64 -15.61
CA SER A 216 -20.16 6.85 -15.93
C SER A 216 -19.31 8.10 -16.14
N SER A 217 -18.25 8.30 -15.35
CA SER A 217 -17.35 9.47 -15.43
C SER A 217 -16.66 9.61 -16.78
N ILE A 218 -16.45 8.51 -17.52
CA ILE A 218 -15.88 8.53 -18.88
C ILE A 218 -16.77 9.32 -19.84
N ALA A 219 -18.09 9.35 -19.63
CA ALA A 219 -19.03 10.05 -20.51
C ALA A 219 -18.81 11.57 -20.55
N LEU A 220 -18.15 12.14 -19.53
CA LEU A 220 -17.80 13.56 -19.47
C LEU A 220 -16.79 13.95 -20.56
N SER A 221 -15.96 13.00 -20.99
CA SER A 221 -15.00 13.17 -22.09
C SER A 221 -15.38 12.43 -23.37
N TYR A 222 -16.01 11.26 -23.25
CA TYR A 222 -16.31 10.34 -24.36
C TYR A 222 -17.74 9.78 -24.22
N PRO A 223 -18.78 10.62 -24.36
CA PRO A 223 -20.18 10.24 -24.14
C PRO A 223 -20.66 9.11 -25.06
N GLU A 224 -20.03 8.94 -26.22
CA GLU A 224 -20.35 7.88 -27.16
C GLU A 224 -19.99 6.47 -26.64
N LEU A 225 -19.14 6.34 -25.61
CA LEU A 225 -18.69 5.07 -25.07
C LEU A 225 -19.60 4.48 -23.99
N ILE A 226 -20.44 5.31 -23.34
CA ILE A 226 -21.21 4.92 -22.16
C ILE A 226 -22.69 4.72 -22.49
N ALA A 227 -23.25 3.60 -22.02
CA ALA A 227 -24.68 3.31 -22.00
C ALA A 227 -25.29 3.70 -20.65
N ALA A 228 -26.60 4.02 -20.64
CA ALA A 228 -27.34 4.38 -19.44
C ALA A 228 -26.74 5.51 -18.59
N TYR A 229 -25.95 6.41 -19.21
CA TYR A 229 -25.28 7.50 -18.51
C TYR A 229 -26.28 8.37 -17.74
N ASN A 230 -26.14 8.34 -16.41
CA ASN A 230 -26.88 9.12 -15.44
C ASN A 230 -28.40 9.19 -15.70
N ILE A 231 -29.01 8.04 -16.05
CA ILE A 231 -30.47 7.94 -16.21
C ILE A 231 -31.16 8.37 -14.92
N GLN A 232 -32.14 9.27 -15.05
CA GLN A 232 -33.00 9.77 -13.97
C GLN A 232 -34.39 10.11 -14.55
N PRO A 233 -35.51 9.86 -13.82
CA PRO A 233 -35.61 9.06 -12.60
C PRO A 233 -35.34 7.56 -12.89
N ASP A 234 -35.50 6.70 -11.89
CA ASP A 234 -35.47 5.22 -12.02
C ASP A 234 -34.09 4.63 -12.35
N TRP A 235 -33.04 5.24 -11.82
CA TRP A 235 -31.65 4.75 -11.94
C TRP A 235 -31.48 3.32 -11.39
N ASP A 236 -32.28 2.94 -10.40
CA ASP A 236 -32.28 1.64 -9.73
C ASP A 236 -32.68 0.46 -10.64
N THR A 237 -33.25 0.76 -11.82
CA THR A 237 -33.48 -0.24 -12.88
C THR A 237 -32.21 -0.57 -13.66
N TYR A 238 -31.23 0.34 -13.67
CA TYR A 238 -30.06 0.28 -14.55
C TYR A 238 -28.74 0.09 -13.81
N CYS A 239 -28.68 0.42 -12.52
CA CYS A 239 -27.47 0.29 -11.71
C CYS A 239 -27.82 0.15 -10.22
N ALA A 240 -26.87 -0.38 -9.42
CA ALA A 240 -27.02 -0.51 -7.97
C ALA A 240 -26.86 0.81 -7.21
N GLU A 241 -26.19 1.79 -7.81
CA GLU A 241 -26.01 3.14 -7.26
C GLU A 241 -25.87 4.20 -8.35
N PRO A 242 -26.37 5.45 -8.13
CA PRO A 242 -26.18 6.53 -9.08
C PRO A 242 -24.76 7.15 -8.97
N PRO A 243 -24.22 7.70 -10.08
CA PRO A 243 -24.82 7.78 -11.41
C PRO A 243 -24.61 6.48 -12.21
N CYS A 244 -25.67 5.96 -12.84
CA CYS A 244 -25.54 4.80 -13.74
C CYS A 244 -24.63 5.10 -14.93
N GLY A 245 -23.97 4.05 -15.43
CA GLY A 245 -23.17 4.12 -16.65
C GLY A 245 -22.24 2.93 -16.79
N SER A 246 -22.29 2.29 -17.95
CA SER A 246 -21.44 1.15 -18.29
C SER A 246 -20.88 1.31 -19.71
N LEU A 247 -19.70 0.76 -19.96
CA LEU A 247 -19.12 0.69 -21.30
C LEU A 247 -20.05 -0.06 -22.27
N LYS A 248 -20.22 0.48 -23.49
CA LYS A 248 -20.98 -0.18 -24.55
C LYS A 248 -20.23 -1.40 -25.08
N LEU A 249 -20.59 -2.58 -24.57
CA LEU A 249 -19.98 -3.86 -24.94
C LEU A 249 -20.09 -4.23 -26.43
N ASN A 250 -21.01 -3.61 -27.17
CA ASN A 250 -21.22 -3.84 -28.60
C ASN A 250 -20.58 -2.77 -29.50
N SER A 251 -19.62 -1.98 -28.99
CA SER A 251 -19.01 -0.88 -29.73
C SER A 251 -17.50 -1.05 -29.93
N THR A 252 -17.04 -1.10 -31.18
CA THR A 252 -15.60 -1.12 -31.50
C THR A 252 -14.86 0.15 -31.05
N LYS A 253 -15.59 1.25 -30.80
CA LYS A 253 -15.00 2.47 -30.21
C LYS A 253 -14.51 2.24 -28.78
N VAL A 254 -15.17 1.36 -28.03
CA VAL A 254 -14.71 0.95 -26.69
C VAL A 254 -13.40 0.18 -26.80
N ASP A 255 -13.27 -0.73 -27.77
CA ASP A 255 -12.01 -1.45 -27.99
C ASP A 255 -10.84 -0.50 -28.30
N ASP A 256 -11.06 0.49 -29.15
CA ASP A 256 -10.03 1.48 -29.50
C ASP A 256 -9.67 2.38 -28.31
N PHE A 257 -10.66 2.77 -27.51
CA PHE A 257 -10.45 3.48 -26.25
C PHE A 257 -9.62 2.66 -25.26
N LEU A 258 -9.99 1.39 -25.01
CA LEU A 258 -9.30 0.52 -24.06
C LEU A 258 -7.87 0.19 -24.51
N LYS A 259 -7.64 -0.03 -25.82
CA LYS A 259 -6.28 -0.19 -26.36
C LYS A 259 -5.41 1.02 -26.05
N LYS A 260 -5.96 2.22 -26.20
CA LYS A 260 -5.24 3.47 -25.94
C LYS A 260 -5.01 3.69 -24.44
N LEU A 261 -6.02 3.44 -23.61
CA LEU A 261 -5.94 3.52 -22.15
C LEU A 261 -4.89 2.57 -21.59
N PHE A 262 -4.96 1.27 -21.93
CA PHE A 262 -4.03 0.27 -21.41
C PHE A 262 -2.65 0.33 -22.07
N GLY A 263 -2.56 0.82 -23.31
CA GLY A 263 -1.28 1.12 -23.96
C GLY A 263 -0.47 2.19 -23.21
N ASP A 264 -1.15 3.12 -22.53
CA ASP A 264 -0.52 4.14 -21.67
C ASP A 264 -0.29 3.64 -20.24
N LEU A 265 -1.31 3.06 -19.62
CA LEU A 265 -1.30 2.75 -18.19
C LEU A 265 -0.46 1.52 -17.84
N LEU A 266 -0.60 0.41 -18.59
CA LEU A 266 0.06 -0.85 -18.24
C LEU A 266 1.60 -0.73 -18.21
N PRO A 267 2.27 -0.05 -19.16
CA PRO A 267 3.71 0.18 -19.08
C PRO A 267 4.17 0.95 -17.83
N ARG A 268 3.31 1.82 -17.27
CA ARG A 268 3.62 2.62 -16.07
C ARG A 268 3.47 1.81 -14.78
N VAL A 269 2.54 0.86 -14.73
CA VAL A 269 2.27 0.07 -13.51
C VAL A 269 3.06 -1.24 -13.43
N ARG A 270 3.37 -1.86 -14.59
CA ARG A 270 4.11 -3.14 -14.67
C ARG A 270 5.46 -3.17 -13.94
N PRO A 271 6.23 -2.06 -13.83
CA PRO A 271 7.46 -2.06 -13.05
C PRO A 271 7.24 -2.27 -11.55
N PHE A 272 6.07 -1.90 -11.01
CA PHE A 272 5.80 -1.85 -9.57
C PHE A 272 4.77 -2.89 -9.10
N SER A 273 3.99 -3.46 -10.02
CA SER A 273 2.99 -4.47 -9.71
C SER A 273 3.02 -5.58 -10.76
N SER A 274 2.91 -6.82 -10.30
CA SER A 274 2.61 -8.01 -11.10
C SER A 274 1.11 -8.22 -11.29
N TYR A 275 0.28 -7.45 -10.56
CA TYR A 275 -1.18 -7.49 -10.65
C TYR A 275 -1.74 -6.19 -11.25
N PHE A 276 -2.82 -6.36 -12.01
CA PHE A 276 -3.71 -5.29 -12.44
C PHE A 276 -5.13 -5.81 -12.32
N HIS A 277 -6.04 -5.02 -11.74
CA HIS A 277 -7.44 -5.42 -11.55
C HIS A 277 -8.32 -4.73 -12.59
N THR A 278 -9.25 -5.48 -13.18
CA THR A 278 -10.17 -4.96 -14.20
C THR A 278 -11.59 -4.79 -13.67
N GLY A 279 -11.80 -4.99 -12.36
CA GLY A 279 -13.11 -5.02 -11.73
C GLY A 279 -13.96 -6.18 -12.26
N GLY A 280 -15.12 -5.84 -12.81
CA GLY A 280 -16.06 -6.79 -13.39
C GLY A 280 -17.19 -7.18 -12.44
N ASP A 281 -17.42 -6.37 -11.43
CA ASP A 281 -18.60 -6.38 -10.59
C ASP A 281 -19.77 -5.62 -11.22
N GLU A 282 -20.96 -6.03 -10.77
CA GLU A 282 -22.30 -5.50 -11.08
C GLU A 282 -22.59 -5.29 -12.58
#